data_AF-A0AA42AUP1-F1
#
_entry.id   AF-A0AA42AUP1-F1
#
_cell.length_a   1.000
_cell.length_b   1.000
_cell.length_c   1.000
_cell.angle_alpha   90.00
_cell.angle_beta   90.00
_cell.angle_gamma   90.00
#
_symmetry.space_group_name_H-M   'P 1'
#
loop_
_entity.id
_entity.type
_entity.pdbx_description
1 polymer ?
#
loop_
_entity_poly.entity_id
_entity_poly.type
_entity_poly.pdbx_seq_one_letter_code
_entity_poly.pdbx_strand_id
1 'polypeptide(L)' 'MFEDEEKVKILPNCKHCYHPECVDAWLVTHSSCPLCRSSLEKSLNTDLP' A
#
# COMPACT_ATOMS: atom_id res chain seq x y z
N MET A 1 14.78 23.45 -7.77
CA MET A 1 13.57 23.20 -6.97
C MET A 1 13.30 21.72 -7.11
N PHE A 2 13.84 20.96 -6.15
CA PHE A 2 13.57 19.53 -6.02
C PHE A 2 12.55 19.43 -4.90
N GLU A 3 11.37 20.02 -5.14
CA GLU A 3 10.27 19.93 -4.21
C GLU A 3 9.56 18.62 -4.50
N ASP A 4 9.46 17.83 -3.43
CA ASP A 4 8.69 16.62 -3.33
C ASP A 4 9.34 15.42 -4.01
N GLU A 5 10.30 14.88 -3.27
CA GLU A 5 10.60 13.46 -3.18
C GLU A 5 9.32 12.63 -3.38
N GLU A 6 9.00 12.28 -4.64
CA GLU A 6 7.93 11.38 -5.06
C GLU A 6 8.24 9.98 -4.50
N LYS A 7 8.14 9.84 -3.18
CA LYS A 7 8.18 8.55 -2.51
C LYS A 7 6.94 7.84 -3.02
N VAL A 8 7.10 6.95 -3.98
CA VAL A 8 6.05 6.03 -4.39
C VAL A 8 6.30 4.69 -3.71
N LYS A 9 5.25 4.13 -3.11
CA LYS A 9 5.29 2.82 -2.48
C LYS A 9 4.90 1.78 -3.51
N ILE A 10 5.81 0.84 -3.73
CA ILE A 10 5.61 -0.25 -4.68
C ILE A 10 5.07 -1.45 -3.94
N LEU A 11 3.91 -1.95 -4.36
CA LEU A 11 3.33 -3.15 -3.78
C LEU A 11 4.14 -4.38 -4.23
N PRO A 12 4.66 -5.21 -3.30
CA PRO A 12 5.51 -6.33 -3.68
C PRO A 12 4.77 -7.42 -4.47
N ASN A 13 3.45 -7.56 -4.26
CA ASN A 13 2.65 -8.63 -4.89
C ASN A 13 2.32 -8.37 -6.37
N CYS A 14 2.24 -7.11 -6.80
CA CYS A 14 1.84 -6.75 -8.16
C CYS A 14 2.74 -5.69 -8.80
N LYS A 15 3.75 -5.20 -8.08
CA LYS A 15 4.70 -4.16 -8.49
C LYS A 15 4.07 -2.85 -8.96
N HIS A 16 2.87 -2.55 -8.48
CA HIS A 16 2.20 -1.29 -8.75
C HIS A 16 2.69 -0.21 -7.79
N CYS A 17 2.99 0.96 -8.33
CA CYS A 17 3.47 2.12 -7.60
C CYS A 17 2.30 3.03 -7.25
N TYR A 18 2.21 3.43 -5.98
CA TYR A 18 1.20 4.36 -5.50
C TYR A 18 1.82 5.39 -4.57
N HIS A 19 1.16 6.52 -4.38
CA HIS A 19 1.55 7.42 -3.31
C HIS A 19 1.38 6.71 -1.96
N PRO A 20 2.35 6.83 -1.03
CA PRO A 20 2.31 6.23 0.30
C PRO A 20 1.07 6.67 1.03
N GLU A 21 0.72 7.96 1.00
CA GLU A 21 -0.51 8.45 1.63
C GLU A 21 -1.78 7.80 1.06
N CYS A 22 -1.88 7.70 -0.26
CA CYS A 22 -3.04 7.08 -0.92
C CYS A 22 -3.12 5.57 -0.64
N VAL A 23 -2.01 4.85 -0.73
CA VAL A 23 -2.01 3.39 -0.55
C VAL A 23 -2.07 3.01 0.93
N ASP A 24 -1.50 3.79 1.84
CA ASP A 24 -1.64 3.56 3.28
C ASP A 24 -3.08 3.82 3.71
N ALA A 25 -3.73 4.91 3.27
CA ALA A 25 -5.15 5.14 3.52
C ALA A 25 -6.05 4.04 2.92
N TRP A 26 -5.73 3.57 1.71
CA TRP A 26 -6.43 2.46 1.09
C TRP A 26 -6.25 1.17 1.88
N LEU A 27 -5.02 0.83 2.27
CA LEU A 27 -4.67 -0.38 3.02
C LEU A 27 -5.33 -0.46 4.39
N VAL A 28 -5.64 0.69 5.02
CA VAL A 28 -6.41 0.73 6.27
C VAL A 28 -7.82 0.13 6.11
N THR A 29 -8.44 0.32 4.94
CA THR A 29 -9.81 -0.16 4.66
C THR A 29 -9.82 -1.44 3.83
N HIS A 30 -8.86 -1.56 2.92
CA HIS A 30 -8.78 -2.58 1.89
C HIS A 30 -7.33 -3.03 1.70
N SER A 31 -7.00 -4.19 2.26
CA SER A 31 -5.69 -4.84 2.11
C SER A 31 -5.49 -5.48 0.73
N SER A 32 -5.91 -4.82 -0.36
CA SER A 32 -5.81 -5.35 -1.72
C SER A 32 -5.39 -4.26 -2.71
N CYS A 33 -4.80 -4.64 -3.83
CA CYS A 33 -4.38 -3.68 -4.84
C CYS A 33 -5.60 -3.07 -5.57
N PRO A 34 -5.75 -1.74 -5.66
CA PRO A 34 -6.90 -1.12 -6.32
C PRO A 34 -6.94 -1.35 -7.85
N LEU A 35 -5.79 -1.58 -8.49
CA LEU A 35 -5.70 -1.83 -9.94
C LEU A 35 -6.00 -3.29 -10.32
N CYS A 36 -5.34 -4.24 -9.67
CA CYS A 36 -5.39 -5.65 -10.07
C CYS A 36 -6.07 -6.57 -9.05
N ARG A 37 -6.55 -6.01 -7.93
CA ARG A 37 -7.16 -6.75 -6.81
C ARG A 37 -6.28 -7.84 -6.18
N SER A 38 -4.96 -7.82 -6.42
CA SER A 38 -4.03 -8.70 -5.71
C SER A 38 -4.04 -8.40 -4.21
N SER A 39 -4.34 -9.39 -3.38
CA SER A 39 -4.33 -9.22 -1.92
C SER A 39 -2.92 -8.89 -1.44
N LEU A 40 -2.82 -7.95 -0.49
CA LEU A 40 -1.57 -7.42 0.07
C LEU A 40 -1.30 -7.95 1.47
N GLU A 41 -2.02 -9.00 1.86
CA GLU A 41 -1.95 -9.64 3.16
C GLU A 41 -0.51 -10.06 3.48
N LYS A 42 0.18 -9.23 4.27
CA LYS A 42 1.41 -9.62 4.95
C LYS A 42 0.98 -10.28 6.25
N SER A 43 1.22 -11.58 6.36
CA SER A 43 1.01 -12.33 7.59
C SER A 43 1.93 -11.81 8.71
N LEU A 44 1.46 -10.88 9.56
CA LEU A 44 1.92 -10.64 10.94
C LEU A 44 0.75 -9.98 11.71
N ASN A 45 -0.19 -10.77 12.25
CA ASN A 45 -0.34 -11.15 13.66
C ASN A 45 -0.76 -10.00 14.64
N THR A 46 -1.94 -10.20 15.23
CA THR A 46 -2.38 -9.87 16.61
C THR A 46 -2.18 -8.47 17.20
N ASP A 47 -3.28 -7.72 17.30
CA ASP A 47 -3.68 -7.12 18.58
C ASP A 47 -5.22 -7.06 18.67
N LEU A 48 -5.76 -8.12 19.27
CA LEU A 48 -7.09 -8.22 19.87
C LEU A 48 -7.01 -7.43 21.20
N PRO A 49 -8.07 -6.70 21.62
CA PRO A 49 -8.01 -5.60 22.59
C PRO A 49 -7.41 -5.92 23.97
#